data_AF-A0A3N9V1V5-F1
#
_entry.id   AF-A0A3N9V1V5-F1
#
_cell.length_a   1.000
_cell.length_b   1.000
_cell.length_c   1.000
_cell.angle_alpha   90.00
_cell.angle_beta   90.00
_cell.angle_gamma   90.00
#
_symmetry.space_group_name_H-M   'P 1'
#
loop_
_entity.id
_entity.type
_entity.pdbx_description
1 polymer ?
#
loop_
_entity_poly.entity_id
_entity_poly.type
_entity_poly.pdbx_seq_one_letter_code
_entity_poly.pdbx_strand_id
1 'polypeptide(L)'
;MFWTTNCPDCWKALRGCRDLASKVADRKVKVLGVNFDTEKLATVRSMIKGEKIDFINLSDFQGKVAALFQTESYDFSSFIVDRKGILRHVGYDHPPDVEKILLQKVNTILGNGEGGKSQEKLKDVKGDKDRKA
;
A
#
# COMPACT_ATOMS: atom_id res chain seq x y z
N MET A 1 3.57 -4.88 3.26
CA MET A 1 4.39 -3.98 4.09
C MET A 1 5.42 -4.81 4.81
N PHE A 2 6.66 -4.34 4.86
CA PHE A 2 7.72 -4.97 5.65
C PHE A 2 7.87 -4.21 6.95
N TRP A 3 8.18 -4.92 8.03
CA TRP A 3 8.31 -4.33 9.35
C TRP A 3 9.23 -5.14 10.28
N THR A 4 9.83 -4.44 11.23
CA THR A 4 10.59 -5.01 12.36
C THR A 4 9.91 -4.69 13.69
N THR A 5 10.15 -5.53 14.70
CA THR A 5 9.63 -5.41 16.07
C THR A 5 10.39 -4.37 16.87
N ASN A 6 11.64 -4.10 16.50
CA ASN A 6 12.55 -3.18 17.19
C ASN A 6 12.41 -1.72 16.73
N CYS A 7 11.20 -1.32 16.37
CA CYS A 7 10.90 0.00 15.80
C CYS A 7 9.56 0.52 16.35
N PRO A 8 9.57 1.51 17.27
CA PRO A 8 8.33 2.04 17.87
C PRO A 8 7.33 2.58 16.85
N ASP A 9 7.82 3.24 15.80
CA ASP A 9 6.97 3.79 14.75
C ASP A 9 6.40 2.70 13.84
N CYS A 10 7.05 1.54 13.74
CA CYS A 10 6.56 0.40 13.00
C CYS A 10 5.28 -0.17 13.64
N TRP A 11 5.17 -0.17 14.98
CA TRP A 11 3.93 -0.55 15.67
C TRP A 11 2.78 0.42 15.39
N LYS A 12 3.05 1.73 15.29
CA LYS A 12 2.04 2.70 14.85
C LYS A 12 1.61 2.40 13.41
N ALA A 13 2.57 2.07 12.54
CA ALA A 13 2.30 1.72 11.16
C ALA A 13 1.47 0.43 11.01
N LEU A 14 1.76 -0.60 11.81
CA LEU A 14 0.96 -1.83 11.89
C LEU A 14 -0.49 -1.55 12.28
N ARG A 15 -0.73 -0.70 13.29
CA ARG A 15 -2.09 -0.27 13.66
C ARG A 15 -2.78 0.48 12.53
N GLY A 16 -2.07 1.39 11.85
CA GLY A 16 -2.60 2.05 10.65
C GLY A 16 -2.92 1.07 9.51
N CYS A 17 -2.10 0.02 9.32
CA CYS A 17 -2.36 -1.04 8.34
C CYS A 17 -3.53 -1.94 8.74
N ARG A 18 -3.76 -2.18 10.04
CA ARG A 18 -4.96 -2.87 10.54
C ARG A 18 -6.22 -2.08 10.19
N ASP A 19 -6.21 -0.79 10.48
CA ASP A 19 -7.36 0.08 10.21
C ASP A 19 -7.61 0.20 8.70
N LEU A 20 -6.53 0.27 7.89
CA LEU A 20 -6.61 0.17 6.43
C LEU A 20 -7.22 -1.16 5.98
N ALA A 21 -6.78 -2.28 6.54
CA ALA A 21 -7.27 -3.62 6.18
C ALA A 21 -8.79 -3.73 6.38
N SER A 22 -9.30 -3.16 7.47
CA SER A 22 -10.74 -3.06 7.73
C SER A 22 -11.45 -2.22 6.65
N LYS A 23 -10.92 -1.04 6.30
CA LYS A 23 -11.51 -0.12 5.31
C LYS A 23 -11.50 -0.62 3.86
N VAL A 24 -10.68 -1.62 3.55
CA VAL A 24 -10.55 -2.15 2.18
C VAL A 24 -11.01 -3.60 2.05
N ALA A 25 -11.56 -4.19 3.11
CA ALA A 25 -11.91 -5.61 3.19
C ALA A 25 -12.92 -6.06 2.12
N ASP A 26 -13.87 -5.19 1.78
CA ASP A 26 -14.92 -5.39 0.77
C ASP A 26 -14.47 -5.04 -0.66
N ARG A 27 -13.28 -4.44 -0.83
CA ARG A 27 -12.81 -3.88 -2.11
C ARG A 27 -11.86 -4.79 -2.90
N LYS A 28 -11.81 -6.08 -2.54
CA LYS A 28 -10.87 -7.07 -3.12
C LYS A 28 -9.40 -6.63 -3.00
N VAL A 29 -9.07 -5.86 -1.96
CA VAL A 29 -7.70 -5.49 -1.59
C VAL A 29 -7.34 -6.29 -0.34
N LYS A 30 -6.09 -6.75 -0.26
CA LYS A 30 -5.56 -7.46 0.91
C LYS A 30 -4.36 -6.70 1.44
N VAL A 31 -4.29 -6.59 2.76
CA VAL A 31 -3.12 -6.07 3.47
C VAL A 31 -2.31 -7.25 3.98
N LEU A 32 -1.02 -7.25 3.68
CA LEU A 32 -0.07 -8.28 4.05
C LEU A 32 1.13 -7.64 4.75
N GLY A 33 1.44 -8.12 5.95
CA GLY A 33 2.67 -7.80 6.67
C GLY A 33 3.72 -8.87 6.45
N VAL A 34 4.97 -8.46 6.32
CA VAL A 34 6.14 -9.35 6.26
C VAL A 34 7.10 -8.89 7.34
N ASN A 35 7.17 -9.65 8.42
CA ASN A 35 8.13 -9.42 9.49
C ASN A 35 9.44 -10.13 9.15
N PHE A 36 10.54 -9.40 9.14
CA PHE A 36 11.86 -9.95 8.78
C PHE A 36 12.86 -9.92 9.94
N ASP A 37 12.35 -9.89 11.18
CA ASP A 37 13.19 -9.96 12.37
C ASP A 37 13.82 -11.35 12.56
N THR A 38 14.90 -11.35 13.33
CA THR A 38 15.52 -12.57 13.89
C THR A 38 14.92 -12.97 15.25
N GLU A 39 13.84 -12.31 15.69
CA GLU A 39 13.13 -12.65 16.94
C GLU A 39 12.38 -13.99 16.77
N LYS A 40 12.14 -14.70 17.88
CA LYS A 40 11.42 -15.97 17.84
C LYS A 40 9.99 -15.76 17.35
N LEU A 41 9.56 -16.59 16.41
CA LEU A 41 8.21 -16.54 15.83
C LEU A 41 7.09 -16.53 16.89
N ALA A 42 7.27 -17.26 18.00
CA ALA A 42 6.31 -17.27 19.10
C ALA A 42 6.19 -15.90 19.79
N THR A 43 7.32 -15.21 20.01
CA THR A 43 7.36 -13.84 20.57
C THR A 43 6.63 -12.88 19.65
N VAL A 44 6.97 -12.88 18.35
CA VAL A 44 6.34 -12.01 17.33
C VAL A 44 4.83 -12.23 17.27
N ARG A 45 4.38 -13.49 17.25
CA ARG A 45 2.96 -13.84 17.28
C ARG A 45 2.24 -13.32 18.53
N SER A 46 2.89 -13.41 19.69
CA SER A 46 2.33 -12.89 20.95
C SER A 46 2.15 -11.38 20.89
N MET A 47 3.14 -10.65 20.37
CA MET A 47 3.08 -9.20 20.22
C MET A 47 1.98 -8.75 19.24
N ILE A 48 1.91 -9.38 18.05
CA ILE A 48 0.84 -9.15 17.06
C ILE A 48 -0.55 -9.33 17.70
N LYS A 49 -0.73 -10.41 18.47
CA LYS A 49 -1.98 -10.69 19.18
C LYS A 49 -2.31 -9.62 20.23
N GLY A 50 -1.31 -9.18 20.99
CA GLY A 50 -1.47 -8.11 22.00
C GLY A 50 -1.92 -6.79 21.39
N GLU A 51 -1.40 -6.45 20.21
CA GLU A 51 -1.75 -5.23 19.45
C GLU A 51 -3.04 -5.35 18.62
N LYS A 52 -3.72 -6.52 18.70
CA LYS A 52 -4.94 -6.83 17.93
C LYS A 52 -4.75 -6.63 16.42
N ILE A 53 -3.58 -7.01 15.90
CA ILE A 53 -3.30 -7.00 14.48
C ILE A 53 -3.92 -8.29 13.88
N ASP A 54 -4.92 -8.12 13.01
CA ASP A 54 -5.79 -9.20 12.53
C ASP A 54 -5.63 -9.51 11.03
N PHE A 55 -4.89 -8.68 10.29
CA PHE A 55 -4.50 -8.98 8.92
C PHE A 55 -3.33 -9.98 8.85
N ILE A 56 -3.15 -10.60 7.70
CA ILE A 56 -2.14 -11.65 7.51
C ILE A 56 -0.74 -11.07 7.72
N ASN A 57 0.04 -11.71 8.58
CA ASN A 57 1.44 -11.41 8.83
C ASN A 57 2.29 -12.66 8.60
N LEU A 58 3.25 -12.56 7.68
CA LEU A 58 4.20 -13.61 7.33
C LEU A 58 5.54 -13.34 8.03
N SER A 59 6.29 -14.41 8.27
CA SER A 59 7.66 -14.33 8.80
C SER A 59 8.66 -14.61 7.68
N ASP A 60 9.62 -13.72 7.53
CA ASP A 60 10.79 -13.80 6.67
C ASP A 60 12.06 -13.79 7.54
N PHE A 61 12.17 -14.79 8.42
CA PHE A 61 13.27 -14.89 9.39
C PHE A 61 14.67 -14.93 8.73
N GLN A 62 14.75 -15.30 7.45
CA GLN A 62 16.01 -15.33 6.71
C GLN A 62 16.28 -14.03 5.91
N GLY A 63 15.36 -13.06 5.95
CA GLY A 63 15.46 -11.80 5.21
C GLY A 63 15.45 -11.95 3.68
N LYS A 64 15.16 -13.14 3.15
CA LYS A 64 15.31 -13.41 1.71
C LYS A 64 14.29 -12.63 0.89
N VAL A 65 13.09 -12.45 1.41
CA VAL A 65 12.04 -11.67 0.75
C VAL A 65 12.32 -10.19 0.91
N ALA A 66 12.74 -9.75 2.09
CA ALA A 66 13.17 -8.37 2.36
C ALA A 66 14.30 -7.93 1.42
N ALA A 67 15.30 -8.78 1.19
CA ALA A 67 16.41 -8.55 0.26
C ALA A 67 15.91 -8.33 -1.19
N LEU A 68 14.98 -9.16 -1.67
CA LEU A 68 14.41 -9.01 -3.02
C LEU A 68 13.66 -7.67 -3.21
N PHE A 69 13.08 -7.13 -2.14
CA PHE A 69 12.39 -5.84 -2.14
C PHE A 69 13.29 -4.67 -1.73
N GLN A 70 14.58 -4.94 -1.45
CA GLN A 70 15.58 -3.96 -1.00
C GLN A 70 15.14 -3.21 0.27
N THR A 71 14.50 -3.92 1.22
CA THR A 71 13.95 -3.32 2.44
C THR A 71 14.84 -3.48 3.66
N GLU A 72 15.95 -4.20 3.56
CA GLU A 72 16.81 -4.54 4.69
C GLU A 72 17.40 -3.32 5.41
N SER A 73 17.53 -2.19 4.70
CA SER A 73 17.98 -0.91 5.26
C SER A 73 16.86 -0.08 5.91
N TYR A 74 15.62 -0.60 5.94
CA TYR A 74 14.44 0.13 6.40
C TYR A 74 13.61 -0.71 7.37
N ASP A 75 13.43 -0.23 8.61
CA ASP A 75 12.61 -0.92 9.61
C ASP A 75 11.13 -1.03 9.21
N PHE A 76 10.65 -0.14 8.33
CA PHE A 76 9.32 -0.24 7.73
C PHE A 76 9.39 0.16 6.26
N SER A 77 8.61 -0.54 5.44
CA SER A 77 8.34 -0.14 4.06
C SER A 77 6.99 -0.63 3.58
N SER A 78 6.42 0.11 2.63
CA SER A 78 5.10 -0.12 2.07
C SER A 78 5.17 -0.30 0.55
N PHE A 79 4.40 -1.26 0.06
CA PHE A 79 4.30 -1.60 -1.34
C PHE A 79 2.82 -1.82 -1.68
N ILE A 80 2.39 -1.36 -2.86
CA ILE A 80 1.07 -1.68 -3.39
C ILE A 80 1.25 -2.34 -4.75
N VAL A 81 0.74 -3.56 -4.87
CA VAL A 81 0.78 -4.36 -6.10
C VAL A 81 -0.64 -4.47 -6.63
N ASP A 82 -0.85 -4.22 -7.92
CA ASP A 82 -2.16 -4.37 -8.55
C ASP A 82 -2.47 -5.83 -8.94
N ARG A 83 -3.67 -6.06 -9.48
CA ARG A 83 -4.13 -7.41 -9.87
C ARG A 83 -3.33 -8.05 -11.00
N LYS A 84 -2.53 -7.27 -11.74
CA LYS A 84 -1.64 -7.78 -12.80
C LYS A 84 -0.25 -8.12 -12.25
N GLY A 85 -0.04 -8.00 -10.94
CA GLY A 85 1.27 -8.18 -10.30
C GLY A 85 2.20 -6.99 -10.50
N ILE A 86 1.70 -5.83 -10.96
CA ILE A 86 2.53 -4.66 -11.21
C ILE A 86 2.64 -3.82 -9.94
N LEU A 87 3.86 -3.42 -9.60
CA LEU A 87 4.12 -2.52 -8.48
C LEU A 87 3.65 -1.10 -8.81
N ARG A 88 2.74 -0.56 -8.00
CA ARG A 88 2.10 0.77 -8.19
C ARG A 88 2.52 1.80 -7.15
N HIS A 89 3.10 1.34 -6.04
CA HIS A 89 3.64 2.20 -4.99
C HIS A 89 4.82 1.52 -4.30
N VAL A 90 5.82 2.32 -3.97
CA VAL A 90 6.96 1.98 -3.11
C VAL A 90 7.12 3.14 -2.13
N GLY A 91 7.23 2.82 -0.84
CA GLY A 91 7.53 3.78 0.21
C GLY A 91 8.47 3.15 1.22
N TYR A 92 9.62 3.79 1.43
CA TYR A 92 10.63 3.41 2.42
C TYR A 92 10.64 4.34 3.64
N ASP A 93 9.66 5.25 3.70
CA ASP A 93 9.47 6.23 4.75
C ASP A 93 8.55 5.72 5.87
N HIS A 94 8.54 6.41 7.02
CA HIS A 94 7.60 6.20 8.12
C HIS A 94 6.54 7.31 8.10
N PRO A 95 5.51 7.22 7.25
CA PRO A 95 4.52 8.27 7.18
C PRO A 95 3.80 8.41 8.54
N PRO A 96 3.52 9.64 9.00
CA PRO A 96 2.88 9.87 10.31
C PRO A 96 1.45 9.31 10.38
N ASP A 97 0.80 9.15 9.22
CA ASP A 97 -0.55 8.58 9.08
C ASP A 97 -0.57 7.55 7.93
N VAL A 98 -0.04 6.37 8.23
CA VAL A 98 0.05 5.23 7.29
C VAL A 98 -1.31 4.87 6.72
N GLU A 99 -2.36 4.87 7.55
CA GLU A 99 -3.70 4.48 7.13
C GLU A 99 -4.23 5.39 6.03
N LYS A 100 -4.25 6.71 6.29
CA LYS A 100 -4.75 7.70 5.34
C LYS A 100 -3.94 7.72 4.06
N ILE A 101 -2.61 7.71 4.16
CA ILE A 101 -1.72 7.81 3.00
C ILE A 101 -1.86 6.58 2.10
N LEU A 102 -1.88 5.38 2.68
CA LEU A 102 -2.04 4.16 1.89
C LEU A 102 -3.47 4.03 1.35
N LEU A 103 -4.50 4.44 2.09
CA LEU A 103 -5.87 4.45 1.61
C LEU A 103 -6.04 5.38 0.40
N GLN A 104 -5.46 6.57 0.43
CA GLN A 104 -5.46 7.50 -0.71
C GLN A 104 -4.81 6.86 -1.95
N LYS A 105 -3.65 6.23 -1.79
CA LYS A 105 -2.96 5.54 -2.89
C LYS A 105 -3.78 4.36 -3.44
N VAL A 106 -4.38 3.56 -2.57
CA VAL A 106 -5.29 2.47 -2.97
C VAL A 106 -6.48 3.02 -3.75
N ASN A 107 -7.09 4.12 -3.30
CA ASN A 107 -8.20 4.77 -3.99
C ASN A 107 -7.81 5.25 -5.39
N THR A 108 -6.64 5.88 -5.54
CA THR A 108 -6.12 6.30 -6.85
C THR A 108 -5.93 5.09 -7.78
N ILE A 109 -5.37 3.98 -7.28
CA ILE A 109 -5.14 2.79 -8.09
C ILE A 109 -6.47 2.14 -8.52
N LEU A 110 -7.44 2.05 -7.61
CA LEU A 110 -8.76 1.48 -7.90
C LEU A 110 -9.57 2.37 -8.84
N GLY A 111 -9.56 3.69 -8.65
CA GLY A 111 -10.22 4.66 -9.53
C GLY A 111 -9.63 4.68 -10.94
N ASN A 112 -8.33 4.44 -11.08
CA ASN A 112 -7.67 4.31 -12.38
C ASN A 112 -7.83 2.90 -13.01
N GLY A 113 -8.30 1.92 -12.22
CA GLY A 113 -8.48 0.53 -12.64
C GLY A 113 -9.89 0.20 -13.16
N GLU A 114 -10.89 1.02 -12.81
CA GLU A 114 -12.28 0.89 -13.24
C GLU A 114 -12.59 1.92 -14.34
N GLY A 115 -12.21 1.61 -15.59
CA GLY A 115 -12.73 2.32 -16.76
C GLY A 115 -11.72 3.16 -17.53
N GLY A 116 -10.87 2.49 -18.30
CA GLY A 116 -10.47 3.03 -19.60
C GLY A 116 -11.66 3.00 -20.56
N LYS A 117 -12.66 3.86 -20.36
CA LYS A 117 -13.67 4.28 -21.36
C LYS A 117 -14.27 5.63 -20.94
N SER A 118 -13.91 6.70 -21.66
CA SER A 118 -14.83 7.67 -22.33
C SER A 118 -14.22 9.07 -22.44
N GLN A 119 -13.67 9.32 -23.63
CA GLN A 119 -13.77 10.54 -24.44
C GLN A 119 -13.44 11.90 -23.82
N GLU A 120 -12.24 12.32 -24.17
CA GLU A 120 -11.88 13.70 -24.52
C GLU A 120 -12.99 14.37 -25.35
N LYS A 121 -13.64 15.36 -24.74
CA LYS A 121 -14.64 16.22 -25.38
C LYS A 121 -14.05 17.62 -25.48
N LEU A 122 -13.33 17.93 -26.56
CA LEU A 122 -13.08 19.31 -26.96
C LEU A 122 -13.49 19.53 -28.42
N LYS A 123 -14.80 19.80 -28.54
CA LYS A 123 -15.47 20.79 -29.39
C LYS A 123 -15.01 20.92 -30.84
N ASP A 124 -15.91 20.49 -31.71
CA ASP A 124 -16.13 21.03 -33.04
C ASP A 124 -16.09 22.57 -33.03
N VAL A 125 -15.10 23.15 -33.70
CA VAL A 125 -15.19 24.52 -34.22
C VAL A 125 -15.54 24.39 -35.70
N LYS A 126 -16.81 24.60 -36.03
CA LYS A 126 -17.26 24.86 -37.40
C LYS A 126 -18.13 26.10 -37.39
N GLY A 127 -17.73 27.12 -38.15
CA GLY A 127 -18.57 28.29 -38.39
C GLY A 127 -17.84 29.51 -38.90
N ASP A 128 -17.17 29.36 -40.05
CA ASP A 128 -16.81 30.42 -40.99
C ASP A 128 -17.91 31.49 -41.17
N LYS A 129 -17.52 32.76 -41.14
CA LYS A 129 -18.05 33.85 -41.98
C LYS A 129 -17.33 35.15 -41.64
N ASP A 130 -16.39 35.56 -42.49
CA ASP A 130 -16.24 36.97 -42.87
C ASP A 130 -15.59 37.07 -44.27
N ARG A 131 -16.46 37.20 -45.28
CA ARG A 131 -16.16 37.85 -46.56
C ARG A 131 -16.66 39.28 -46.47
N LYS A 132 -15.74 40.24 -46.62
CA LYS A 132 -15.86 41.64 -47.11
C LYS A 132 -14.62 42.38 -46.57
N ALA A 133 -13.80 43.11 -47.33
CA ALA A 133 -13.94 43.74 -48.63
C ALA A 133 -12.60 43.71 -49.38
#